data_AF-A0AAU9UWG9-F1
#
_entry.id   AF-A0AAU9UWG9-F1
#
_cell.length_a   1.000
_cell.length_b   1.000
_cell.length_c   1.000
_cell.angle_alpha   90.00
_cell.angle_beta   90.00
_cell.angle_gamma   90.00
#
_symmetry.space_group_name_H-M   'P 1'
#
loop_
_entity.id
_entity.type
_entity.pdbx_description
1 polymer ?
#
loop_
_entity_poly.entity_id
_entity_poly.type
_entity_poly.pdbx_seq_one_letter_code
_entity_poly.pdbx_strand_id
1 'polypeptide(L)'
;MVNPSFEPDDFLPQSLSPVKDEKKRPGDKGIFLVNMKEKNLQEVEEYEPYDNRVVEHPTTNTETLLHLLKGSLGTGILAMPHAFANSGYVVGTIGTIVIGVLCTYCIHVLIDSCYVLCKRRKVPSMTYTAVAEAALSEGPDWCKACAPYAAHIVNAFLLIYQIGTCCVYVVFVSENIQFVLTKHFELNVSVVEVMLYILLPLVLINWVRDLKYLAPFSAIANAVTIVSFGIILYYIFRETPTLEGKLPAGKLGNFPLFFGTVLFALEAIGVILPLENEMKTPKAFVGKFGVLNRAMISIIILYVGMGLFGYLQYGNAAAGSITLNLPSQTEILASVVQCLLAFAIFITHGLACYVAIDILWNEYIGVRLLNSSHRLFWEYVLRTLIVLVTFGIAAAVPELDLFISLFGALCLSALGLAFPAFIQSCTYWYYVSDSERIRMIIKNAIVVVFGALGLVVGTWTSLEGIITKFSGNGSHGQVMNATQAPDSSIFNVTSLMP
;
A
#
# COMPACT_ATOMS: atom_id res chain seq x y z
N MET A 1 41.97 -12.83 -52.77
CA MET A 1 43.40 -12.75 -52.43
C MET A 1 43.53 -12.92 -50.92
N VAL A 2 44.27 -13.95 -50.51
CA VAL A 2 45.04 -14.09 -49.26
C VAL A 2 44.30 -13.90 -47.93
N ASN A 3 44.13 -15.03 -47.23
CA ASN A 3 43.95 -15.12 -45.78
C ASN A 3 45.25 -14.69 -45.06
N PRO A 4 45.16 -14.09 -43.87
CA PRO A 4 45.83 -14.75 -42.76
C PRO A 4 44.96 -14.79 -41.49
N SER A 5 44.73 -16.03 -41.03
CA SER A 5 44.88 -16.51 -39.66
C SER A 5 44.97 -15.44 -38.56
N PHE A 6 43.91 -15.37 -37.75
CA PHE A 6 43.92 -14.76 -36.43
C PHE A 6 44.02 -15.89 -35.40
N GLU A 7 45.21 -16.04 -34.81
CA GLU A 7 45.39 -16.50 -33.43
C GLU A 7 46.13 -15.36 -32.73
N PRO A 8 45.74 -15.01 -31.50
CA PRO A 8 46.38 -15.67 -30.37
C PRO A 8 45.40 -16.07 -29.25
N ASP A 9 45.67 -17.26 -28.73
CA ASP A 9 45.46 -17.63 -27.33
C ASP A 9 45.92 -16.49 -26.40
N ASP A 10 44.98 -15.85 -25.73
CA ASP A 10 45.20 -15.09 -24.50
C ASP A 10 43.83 -14.90 -23.84
N PHE A 11 43.35 -15.90 -23.10
CA PHE A 11 42.45 -15.78 -21.93
C PHE A 11 42.14 -17.18 -21.39
N LEU A 12 43.18 -17.86 -20.91
CA LEU A 12 43.04 -18.96 -19.95
C LEU A 12 43.90 -18.65 -18.74
N PRO A 13 43.39 -18.80 -17.50
CA PRO A 13 44.19 -18.58 -16.30
C PRO A 13 45.41 -19.52 -16.28
N GLN A 14 46.56 -18.97 -15.88
CA GLN A 14 47.90 -19.59 -15.80
C GLN A 14 48.01 -20.82 -14.84
N SER A 15 46.94 -21.54 -14.53
CA SER A 15 46.96 -22.65 -13.57
C SER A 15 47.19 -24.04 -14.18
N LEU A 16 47.42 -24.14 -15.49
CA LEU A 16 47.65 -25.42 -16.17
C LEU A 16 48.88 -25.35 -17.08
N SER A 17 50.06 -25.21 -16.48
CA SER A 17 51.31 -25.59 -17.14
C SER A 17 51.89 -26.83 -16.46
N PRO A 18 52.20 -27.91 -17.20
CA PRO A 18 52.88 -29.06 -16.61
C PRO A 18 54.31 -28.66 -16.27
N VAL A 19 54.63 -28.59 -14.98
CA VAL A 19 56.01 -28.47 -14.51
C VAL A 19 56.77 -29.74 -14.91
N LYS A 20 57.83 -29.56 -15.72
CA LYS A 20 58.81 -30.61 -15.98
C LYS A 20 59.59 -30.88 -14.69
N ASP A 21 59.39 -32.06 -14.10
CA ASP A 21 60.30 -32.56 -13.06
C ASP A 21 61.49 -33.26 -13.71
N GLU A 22 62.68 -32.68 -13.51
CA GLU A 22 63.96 -33.34 -13.76
C GLU A 22 64.27 -34.34 -12.63
N LYS A 23 64.47 -35.60 -13.04
CA LYS A 23 65.33 -36.65 -12.43
C LYS A 23 65.58 -36.60 -10.90
N LYS A 24 65.01 -37.56 -10.17
CA LYS A 24 65.64 -38.15 -8.96
C LYS A 24 65.48 -39.68 -8.90
N ARG A 25 66.50 -40.31 -8.30
CA ARG A 25 66.89 -41.73 -8.35
C ARG A 25 65.98 -42.65 -7.48
N PRO A 26 65.93 -43.97 -7.75
CA PRO A 26 65.05 -44.88 -7.03
C PRO A 26 65.66 -45.29 -5.68
N GLY A 27 64.86 -45.23 -4.61
CA GLY A 27 65.14 -45.91 -3.35
C GLY A 27 65.27 -44.98 -2.14
N ASP A 28 64.15 -44.45 -1.64
CA ASP A 28 64.05 -44.05 -0.24
C ASP A 28 62.60 -44.28 0.24
N LYS A 29 62.42 -45.22 1.17
CA LYS A 29 61.13 -45.48 1.83
C LYS A 29 61.04 -44.57 3.05
N GLY A 30 60.65 -43.32 2.84
CA GLY A 30 60.28 -42.38 3.89
C GLY A 30 58.76 -42.40 4.12
N ILE A 31 58.34 -42.64 5.36
CA ILE A 31 56.96 -42.51 5.81
C ILE A 31 56.53 -41.05 5.63
N PHE A 32 55.64 -40.79 4.66
CA PHE A 32 54.99 -39.48 4.53
C PHE A 32 53.91 -39.35 5.61
N LEU A 33 54.25 -38.71 6.72
CA LEU A 33 53.26 -38.05 7.56
C LEU A 33 52.69 -36.89 6.73
N VAL A 34 51.49 -37.11 6.17
CA VAL A 34 50.72 -36.03 5.55
C VAL A 34 50.27 -35.10 6.68
N ASN A 35 51.02 -34.04 6.88
CA ASN A 35 50.57 -32.91 7.67
C ASN A 35 49.47 -32.22 6.83
N MET A 36 48.19 -32.47 7.15
CA MET A 36 47.07 -31.71 6.61
C MET A 36 47.18 -30.27 7.12
N LYS A 37 48.06 -29.48 6.51
CA LYS A 37 47.99 -28.03 6.59
C LYS A 37 46.79 -27.59 5.77
N GLU A 38 45.87 -26.94 6.47
CA GLU A 38 44.72 -26.18 5.98
C GLU A 38 45.09 -25.22 4.84
N LYS A 39 45.21 -25.73 3.62
CA LYS A 39 45.28 -24.89 2.43
C LYS A 39 44.43 -25.51 1.33
N ASN A 40 43.46 -24.71 0.89
CA ASN A 40 42.43 -24.96 -0.12
C ASN A 40 41.07 -25.44 0.41
N LEU A 41 40.49 -24.72 1.39
CA LEU A 41 39.10 -24.31 1.17
C LEU A 41 39.16 -23.18 0.13
N GLN A 42 38.73 -23.45 -1.10
CA GLN A 42 38.25 -22.35 -1.94
C GLN A 42 37.09 -21.73 -1.17
N GLU A 43 37.23 -20.48 -0.72
CA GLU A 43 36.08 -19.68 -0.29
C GLU A 43 35.13 -19.64 -1.49
N VAL A 44 34.04 -20.40 -1.42
CA VAL A 44 32.92 -20.24 -2.35
C VAL A 44 32.39 -18.84 -2.04
N GLU A 45 32.65 -17.86 -2.91
CA GLU A 45 32.11 -16.50 -2.75
C GLU A 45 30.61 -16.60 -2.47
N GLU A 46 30.21 -16.16 -1.27
CA GLU A 46 28.83 -16.19 -0.86
C GLU A 46 28.07 -15.18 -1.73
N TYR A 47 27.03 -15.63 -2.43
CA TYR A 47 26.29 -14.76 -3.33
C TYR A 47 25.64 -13.62 -2.55
N GLU A 48 26.00 -12.37 -2.85
CA GLU A 48 25.39 -11.18 -2.26
C GLU A 48 24.40 -10.55 -3.25
N PRO A 49 23.07 -10.63 -2.99
CA PRO A 49 22.05 -10.15 -3.93
C PRO A 49 22.20 -8.68 -4.29
N TYR A 50 22.52 -7.85 -3.31
CA TYR A 50 22.61 -6.39 -3.48
C TYR A 50 23.73 -5.95 -4.41
N ASP A 51 24.84 -6.69 -4.44
CA ASP A 51 25.99 -6.33 -5.28
C ASP A 51 25.79 -6.81 -6.73
N ASN A 52 24.79 -7.67 -6.97
CA ASN A 52 24.43 -8.22 -8.28
C ASN A 52 23.19 -7.54 -8.91
N ARG A 53 22.68 -6.46 -8.31
CA ARG A 53 21.55 -5.68 -8.87
C ARG A 53 22.04 -4.72 -9.95
N VAL A 54 21.43 -4.79 -11.13
CA VAL A 54 21.62 -3.81 -12.21
C VAL A 54 20.34 -3.01 -12.37
N VAL A 55 20.40 -1.73 -12.01
CA VAL A 55 19.26 -0.80 -12.06
C VAL A 55 19.59 0.30 -13.06
N GLU A 56 18.75 0.48 -14.08
CA GLU A 56 19.00 1.43 -15.17
C GLU A 56 18.90 2.89 -14.69
N HIS A 57 17.93 3.18 -13.82
CA HIS A 57 17.67 4.52 -13.28
C HIS A 57 17.50 4.47 -11.74
N PRO A 58 18.60 4.29 -10.99
CA PRO A 58 18.49 4.03 -9.55
C PRO A 58 18.01 5.26 -8.77
N THR A 59 17.12 5.04 -7.83
CA THR A 59 16.59 6.10 -6.95
C THR A 59 17.54 6.36 -5.77
N THR A 60 17.63 7.63 -5.36
CA THR A 60 18.35 8.03 -4.15
C THR A 60 17.54 7.68 -2.89
N ASN A 61 18.22 7.67 -1.73
CA ASN A 61 17.56 7.44 -0.44
C ASN A 61 16.45 8.46 -0.14
N THR A 62 16.63 9.71 -0.55
CA THR A 62 15.64 10.78 -0.34
C THR A 62 14.47 10.62 -1.30
N GLU A 63 14.72 10.33 -2.57
CA GLU A 63 13.64 10.04 -3.54
C GLU A 63 12.82 8.83 -3.09
N THR A 64 13.48 7.75 -2.66
CA THR A 64 12.80 6.55 -2.13
C THR A 64 11.96 6.88 -0.91
N LEU A 65 12.47 7.70 0.02
CA LEU A 65 11.70 8.17 1.17
C LEU A 65 10.45 8.94 0.72
N LEU A 66 10.59 9.87 -0.24
CA LEU A 66 9.46 10.63 -0.79
C LEU A 66 8.47 9.72 -1.52
N HIS A 67 8.93 8.68 -2.20
CA HIS A 67 8.08 7.67 -2.83
C HIS A 67 7.32 6.82 -1.80
N LEU A 68 7.93 6.44 -0.69
CA LEU A 68 7.24 5.73 0.41
C LEU A 68 6.20 6.62 1.08
N LEU A 69 6.57 7.87 1.39
CA LEU A 69 5.63 8.86 1.92
C LEU A 69 4.45 9.00 0.97
N LYS A 70 4.71 9.26 -0.32
CA LYS A 70 3.66 9.36 -1.34
C LYS A 70 2.79 8.10 -1.43
N GLY A 71 3.41 6.92 -1.42
CA GLY A 71 2.71 5.64 -1.51
C GLY A 71 1.70 5.43 -0.39
N SER A 72 1.90 6.09 0.75
CA SER A 72 1.00 6.07 1.89
C SER A 72 0.09 7.32 1.93
N LEU A 73 0.56 8.49 1.52
CA LEU A 73 -0.15 9.78 1.51
C LEU A 73 -1.21 9.90 0.39
N GLY A 74 -2.19 8.99 0.40
CA GLY A 74 -3.38 9.01 -0.44
C GLY A 74 -4.60 9.57 0.29
N THR A 75 -5.78 9.02 0.01
CA THR A 75 -7.04 9.40 0.67
C THR A 75 -7.15 8.88 2.11
N GLY A 76 -6.36 7.87 2.51
CA GLY A 76 -6.42 7.27 3.85
C GLY A 76 -6.15 8.27 4.98
N ILE A 77 -5.15 9.13 4.84
CA ILE A 77 -4.84 10.19 5.82
C ILE A 77 -6.00 11.16 6.03
N LEU A 78 -6.78 11.44 4.97
CA LEU A 78 -7.91 12.37 5.02
C LEU A 78 -9.11 11.76 5.76
N ALA A 79 -9.19 10.42 5.84
CA ALA A 79 -10.22 9.68 6.57
C ALA A 79 -9.87 9.43 8.06
N MET A 80 -8.64 9.73 8.49
CA MET A 80 -8.17 9.48 9.86
C MET A 80 -9.03 10.15 10.96
N PRO A 81 -9.55 11.38 10.80
CA PRO A 81 -10.42 11.98 11.81
C PRO A 81 -11.71 11.18 12.04
N HIS A 82 -12.31 10.66 10.96
CA HIS A 82 -13.49 9.79 11.05
C HIS A 82 -13.13 8.43 11.68
N ALA A 83 -11.96 7.88 11.39
CA ALA A 83 -11.46 6.70 12.08
C ALA A 83 -11.37 6.94 13.60
N PHE A 84 -10.86 8.11 14.01
CA PHE A 84 -10.78 8.50 15.42
C PHE A 84 -12.17 8.76 16.03
N ALA A 85 -13.16 9.19 15.25
CA ALA A 85 -14.55 9.25 15.70
C ALA A 85 -15.13 7.87 16.03
N ASN A 86 -14.67 6.83 15.33
CA ASN A 86 -15.06 5.45 15.60
C ASN A 86 -14.35 4.84 16.83
N SER A 87 -13.11 5.22 17.11
CA SER A 87 -12.32 4.65 18.22
C SER A 87 -12.24 5.50 19.48
N GLY A 88 -12.48 6.80 19.41
CA GLY A 88 -12.12 7.79 20.43
C GLY A 88 -10.65 8.23 20.36
N TYR A 89 -10.31 9.33 21.02
CA TYR A 89 -9.01 9.99 20.83
C TYR A 89 -7.83 9.26 21.51
N VAL A 90 -8.04 8.58 22.64
CA VAL A 90 -6.99 7.80 23.33
C VAL A 90 -6.73 6.50 22.58
N VAL A 91 -7.78 5.73 22.34
CA VAL A 91 -7.68 4.44 21.63
C VAL A 91 -7.23 4.67 20.19
N GLY A 92 -7.71 5.73 19.53
CA GLY A 92 -7.27 6.10 18.18
C GLY A 92 -5.77 6.40 18.14
N THR A 93 -5.27 7.20 19.08
CA THR A 93 -3.84 7.54 19.16
C THR A 93 -2.97 6.32 19.42
N ILE A 94 -3.25 5.58 20.50
CA ILE A 94 -2.45 4.40 20.88
C ILE A 94 -2.59 3.31 19.81
N GLY A 95 -3.80 3.07 19.33
CA GLY A 95 -4.11 2.07 18.32
C GLY A 95 -3.40 2.35 17.00
N THR A 96 -3.39 3.59 16.52
CA THR A 96 -2.67 3.97 15.30
C THR A 96 -1.17 3.73 15.43
N ILE A 97 -0.57 4.07 16.59
CA ILE A 97 0.85 3.82 16.85
C ILE A 97 1.14 2.31 16.87
N VAL A 98 0.33 1.53 17.58
CA VAL A 98 0.50 0.07 17.68
C VAL A 98 0.36 -0.60 16.32
N ILE A 99 -0.67 -0.26 15.55
CA ILE A 99 -0.88 -0.80 14.20
C ILE A 99 0.28 -0.39 13.29
N GLY A 100 0.71 0.88 13.32
CA GLY A 100 1.83 1.34 12.50
C GLY A 100 3.16 0.67 12.84
N VAL A 101 3.45 0.44 14.12
CA VAL A 101 4.62 -0.35 14.54
C VAL A 101 4.50 -1.80 14.06
N LEU A 102 3.32 -2.41 14.15
CA LEU A 102 3.08 -3.77 13.70
C LEU A 102 3.25 -3.91 12.18
N CYS A 103 2.68 -2.99 11.39
CA CYS A 103 2.86 -2.91 9.94
C CYS A 103 4.34 -2.76 9.58
N THR A 104 5.04 -1.81 10.21
CA THR A 104 6.48 -1.60 10.01
C THR A 104 7.27 -2.86 10.28
N TYR A 105 6.95 -3.56 11.38
CA TYR A 105 7.56 -4.84 11.72
C TYR A 105 7.30 -5.91 10.66
N CYS A 106 6.07 -6.05 10.15
CA CYS A 106 5.75 -7.04 9.12
C CYS A 106 6.46 -6.74 7.80
N ILE A 107 6.61 -5.46 7.44
CA ILE A 107 7.39 -5.04 6.28
C ILE A 107 8.86 -5.45 6.42
N HIS A 108 9.49 -5.21 7.57
CA HIS A 108 10.87 -5.65 7.83
C HIS A 108 11.02 -7.16 7.69
N VAL A 109 10.05 -7.90 8.23
CA VAL A 109 9.99 -9.36 8.14
C VAL A 109 9.91 -9.83 6.68
N LEU A 110 9.11 -9.16 5.85
CA LEU A 110 9.00 -9.46 4.42
C LEU A 110 10.32 -9.21 3.69
N ILE A 111 10.96 -8.06 3.91
CA ILE A 111 12.20 -7.67 3.22
C ILE A 111 13.35 -8.60 3.62
N ASP A 112 13.46 -8.92 4.90
CA ASP A 112 14.45 -9.87 5.41
C ASP A 112 14.28 -11.27 4.78
N SER A 113 13.04 -11.75 4.72
CA SER A 113 12.71 -13.01 4.06
C SER A 113 13.03 -12.98 2.57
N CYS A 114 12.75 -11.85 1.90
CA CYS A 114 13.10 -11.62 0.49
C CYS A 114 14.61 -11.68 0.28
N TYR A 115 15.39 -10.97 1.10
CA TYR A 115 16.85 -10.95 1.01
C TYR A 115 17.44 -12.36 1.15
N VAL A 116 16.99 -13.13 2.15
CA VAL A 116 17.46 -14.50 2.36
C VAL A 116 17.09 -15.43 1.20
N LEU A 117 15.89 -15.32 0.65
CA LEU A 117 15.48 -16.11 -0.52
C LEU A 117 16.27 -15.72 -1.78
N CYS A 118 16.51 -14.42 -2.00
CA CYS A 118 17.37 -13.93 -3.08
C CYS A 118 18.77 -14.54 -2.98
N LYS A 119 19.35 -14.56 -1.77
CA LYS A 119 20.67 -15.13 -1.48
C LYS A 119 20.72 -16.63 -1.79
N ARG A 120 19.72 -17.40 -1.35
CA ARG A 120 19.64 -18.85 -1.59
C ARG A 120 19.43 -19.20 -3.06
N ARG A 121 18.59 -18.44 -3.76
CA ARG A 121 18.25 -18.68 -5.17
C ARG A 121 19.23 -18.05 -6.15
N LYS A 122 20.22 -17.30 -5.67
CA LYS A 122 21.21 -16.59 -6.47
C LYS A 122 20.55 -15.63 -7.48
N VAL A 123 19.52 -14.92 -7.03
CA VAL A 123 18.81 -13.89 -7.82
C VAL A 123 18.99 -12.52 -7.15
N PRO A 124 19.10 -11.43 -7.93
CA PRO A 124 19.45 -10.12 -7.38
C PRO A 124 18.28 -9.46 -6.63
N SER A 125 17.05 -9.72 -7.07
CA SER A 125 15.82 -9.19 -6.51
C SER A 125 14.63 -10.10 -6.81
N MET A 126 13.55 -9.93 -6.05
CA MET A 126 12.31 -10.66 -6.22
C MET A 126 11.10 -9.74 -6.02
N THR A 127 10.00 -10.05 -6.70
CA THR A 127 8.70 -9.41 -6.48
C THR A 127 7.99 -10.05 -5.28
N TYR A 128 6.94 -9.40 -4.77
CA TYR A 128 6.20 -9.95 -3.63
C TYR A 128 5.61 -11.35 -3.93
N THR A 129 5.07 -11.54 -5.12
CA THR A 129 4.52 -12.83 -5.57
C THR A 129 5.61 -13.91 -5.63
N ALA A 130 6.78 -13.59 -6.20
CA ALA A 130 7.90 -14.51 -6.27
C ALA A 130 8.45 -14.88 -4.89
N VAL A 131 8.51 -13.91 -3.97
CA VAL A 131 8.91 -14.15 -2.57
C VAL A 131 7.95 -15.14 -1.91
N ALA A 132 6.64 -14.97 -2.08
CA ALA A 132 5.65 -15.87 -1.52
C ALA A 132 5.78 -17.30 -2.08
N GLU A 133 5.87 -17.45 -3.40
CA GLU A 133 6.04 -18.76 -4.04
C GLU A 133 7.34 -19.46 -3.61
N ALA A 134 8.46 -18.72 -3.58
CA ALA A 134 9.75 -19.25 -3.17
C ALA A 134 9.77 -19.67 -1.70
N ALA A 135 9.19 -18.85 -0.82
CA ALA A 135 9.09 -19.17 0.60
C ALA A 135 8.33 -20.47 0.84
N LEU A 136 7.17 -20.65 0.20
CA LEU A 136 6.36 -21.86 0.36
C LEU A 136 7.04 -23.10 -0.26
N SER A 137 7.77 -22.92 -1.37
CA SER A 137 8.53 -24.00 -2.02
C SER A 137 9.66 -24.53 -1.13
N GLU A 138 10.29 -23.66 -0.35
CA GLU A 138 11.37 -24.01 0.60
C GLU A 138 10.84 -24.33 2.00
N GLY A 139 9.55 -24.09 2.25
CA GLY A 139 8.89 -24.29 3.53
C GLY A 139 8.59 -25.75 3.88
N PRO A 140 7.80 -26.01 4.93
CA PRO A 140 7.43 -27.36 5.34
C PRO A 140 6.64 -28.09 4.25
N ASP A 141 6.64 -29.43 4.26
CA ASP A 141 6.09 -30.24 3.16
C ASP A 141 4.60 -29.97 2.88
N TRP A 142 3.82 -29.58 3.90
CA TRP A 142 2.42 -29.18 3.74
C TRP A 142 2.27 -27.81 3.03
N CYS A 143 3.24 -26.90 3.15
CA CYS A 143 3.25 -25.62 2.41
C CYS A 143 3.67 -25.79 0.95
N LYS A 144 4.57 -26.74 0.66
CA LYS A 144 5.12 -26.95 -0.69
C LYS A 144 4.03 -27.23 -1.72
N ALA A 145 2.99 -27.98 -1.34
CA ALA A 145 1.85 -28.25 -2.20
C ALA A 145 1.08 -26.97 -2.59
N CYS A 146 1.11 -25.93 -1.75
CA CYS A 146 0.46 -24.65 -1.99
C CYS A 146 1.34 -23.63 -2.71
N ALA A 147 2.64 -23.89 -2.85
CA ALA A 147 3.60 -22.97 -3.45
C ALA A 147 3.19 -22.42 -4.84
N PRO A 148 2.78 -23.24 -5.84
CA PRO A 148 2.39 -22.72 -7.16
C PRO A 148 1.15 -21.82 -7.12
N TYR A 149 0.33 -21.93 -6.08
CA TYR A 149 -0.87 -21.09 -5.90
C TYR A 149 -0.57 -19.78 -5.16
N ALA A 150 0.57 -19.68 -4.47
CA ALA A 150 0.92 -18.54 -3.62
C ALA A 150 0.97 -17.22 -4.41
N ALA A 151 1.64 -17.24 -5.58
CA ALA A 151 1.73 -16.08 -6.46
C ALA A 151 0.35 -15.59 -6.91
N HIS A 152 -0.55 -16.52 -7.27
CA HIS A 152 -1.92 -16.19 -7.68
C HIS A 152 -2.76 -15.62 -6.54
N ILE A 153 -2.62 -16.15 -5.32
CA ILE A 153 -3.31 -15.63 -4.14
C ILE A 153 -2.84 -14.20 -3.83
N VAL A 154 -1.52 -13.96 -3.80
CA VAL A 154 -0.97 -12.61 -3.57
C VAL A 154 -1.44 -11.64 -4.65
N ASN A 155 -1.38 -12.03 -5.92
CA ASN A 155 -1.88 -11.21 -7.03
C ASN A 155 -3.38 -10.92 -6.93
N ALA A 156 -4.19 -11.90 -6.50
CA ALA A 156 -5.63 -11.67 -6.33
C ALA A 156 -5.90 -10.61 -5.25
N PHE A 157 -5.24 -10.70 -4.09
CA PHE A 157 -5.37 -9.69 -3.04
C PHE A 157 -4.83 -8.32 -3.47
N LEU A 158 -3.69 -8.26 -4.18
CA LEU A 158 -3.15 -7.01 -4.74
C LEU A 158 -4.11 -6.38 -5.74
N LEU A 159 -4.70 -7.18 -6.62
CA LEU A 159 -5.66 -6.70 -7.62
C LEU A 159 -6.95 -6.21 -6.98
N ILE A 160 -7.52 -6.94 -6.02
CA ILE A 160 -8.71 -6.51 -5.26
C ILE A 160 -8.41 -5.21 -4.51
N TYR A 161 -7.25 -5.11 -3.85
CA TYR A 161 -6.82 -3.88 -3.20
C TYR A 161 -6.72 -2.72 -4.18
N GLN A 162 -6.15 -2.95 -5.36
CA GLN A 162 -5.91 -1.89 -6.33
C GLN A 162 -7.22 -1.39 -6.97
N ILE A 163 -8.13 -2.31 -7.30
CA ILE A 163 -9.49 -1.99 -7.77
C ILE A 163 -10.24 -1.22 -6.66
N GLY A 164 -10.14 -1.66 -5.42
CA GLY A 164 -10.78 -1.00 -4.28
C GLY A 164 -10.28 0.42 -4.04
N THR A 165 -8.97 0.62 -4.08
CA THR A 165 -8.34 1.95 -4.01
C THR A 165 -8.81 2.86 -5.15
N CYS A 166 -8.95 2.34 -6.37
CA CYS A 166 -9.53 3.08 -7.48
C CYS A 166 -10.99 3.49 -7.20
N CYS A 167 -11.81 2.61 -6.62
CA CYS A 167 -13.18 2.95 -6.22
C CYS A 167 -13.20 4.10 -5.20
N VAL A 168 -12.36 4.01 -4.15
CA VAL A 168 -12.21 5.07 -3.13
C VAL A 168 -11.84 6.40 -3.78
N TYR A 169 -10.92 6.40 -4.75
CA TYR A 169 -10.52 7.62 -5.45
C TYR A 169 -11.64 8.21 -6.31
N VAL A 170 -12.44 7.39 -7.00
CA VAL A 170 -13.62 7.87 -7.75
C VAL A 170 -14.60 8.55 -6.79
N VAL A 171 -14.95 7.89 -5.68
CA VAL A 171 -15.86 8.47 -4.67
C VAL A 171 -15.27 9.78 -4.12
N PHE A 172 -14.01 9.78 -3.70
CA PHE A 172 -13.35 10.95 -3.13
C PHE A 172 -13.36 12.15 -4.09
N VAL A 173 -12.97 11.95 -5.35
CA VAL A 173 -12.92 13.02 -6.35
C VAL A 173 -14.32 13.57 -6.60
N SER A 174 -15.31 12.69 -6.74
CA SER A 174 -16.69 13.09 -6.96
C SER A 174 -17.30 13.83 -5.78
N GLU A 175 -17.09 13.37 -4.54
CA GLU A 175 -17.58 14.05 -3.33
C GLU A 175 -16.96 15.43 -3.17
N ASN A 176 -15.66 15.59 -3.38
CA ASN A 176 -15.01 16.90 -3.25
C ASN A 176 -15.48 17.89 -4.32
N ILE A 177 -15.60 17.45 -5.58
CA ILE A 177 -16.13 18.31 -6.65
C ILE A 177 -17.60 18.64 -6.38
N GLN A 178 -18.42 17.66 -6.02
CA GLN A 178 -19.83 17.86 -5.68
C GLN A 178 -19.98 18.85 -4.53
N PHE A 179 -19.16 18.73 -3.49
CA PHE A 179 -19.21 19.60 -2.32
C PHE A 179 -18.96 21.06 -2.74
N VAL A 180 -17.96 21.31 -3.58
CA VAL A 180 -17.70 22.66 -4.10
C VAL A 180 -18.86 23.16 -4.97
N LEU A 181 -19.37 22.35 -5.90
CA LEU A 181 -20.48 22.73 -6.78
C LEU A 181 -21.74 23.10 -5.98
N THR A 182 -22.08 22.32 -4.95
CA THR A 182 -23.29 22.56 -4.15
C THR A 182 -23.10 23.62 -3.09
N LYS A 183 -21.94 23.68 -2.42
CA LYS A 183 -21.72 24.62 -1.30
C LYS A 183 -21.22 26.00 -1.73
N HIS A 184 -20.46 26.08 -2.81
CA HIS A 184 -19.90 27.35 -3.28
C HIS A 184 -20.68 27.95 -4.44
N PHE A 185 -21.15 27.10 -5.38
CA PHE A 185 -21.90 27.55 -6.56
C PHE A 185 -23.42 27.33 -6.48
N GLU A 186 -23.90 26.77 -5.36
CA GLU A 186 -25.34 26.50 -5.11
C GLU A 186 -26.01 25.63 -6.18
N LEU A 187 -25.23 24.78 -6.87
CA LEU A 187 -25.72 23.85 -7.87
C LEU A 187 -26.20 22.55 -7.20
N ASN A 188 -27.46 22.18 -7.44
CA ASN A 188 -28.03 20.92 -6.98
C ASN A 188 -27.59 19.78 -7.91
N VAL A 189 -26.46 19.15 -7.58
CA VAL A 189 -25.90 18.01 -8.31
C VAL A 189 -25.64 16.88 -7.31
N SER A 190 -26.03 15.66 -7.68
CA SER A 190 -25.74 14.45 -6.91
C SER A 190 -24.31 13.97 -7.13
N VAL A 191 -23.77 13.21 -6.18
CA VAL A 191 -22.41 12.65 -6.29
C VAL A 191 -22.27 11.74 -7.52
N VAL A 192 -23.31 10.95 -7.84
CA VAL A 192 -23.32 10.03 -9.00
C VAL A 192 -23.31 10.80 -10.34
N GLU A 193 -23.98 11.94 -10.43
CA GLU A 193 -23.89 12.82 -11.61
C GLU A 193 -22.48 13.35 -11.80
N VAL A 194 -21.81 13.76 -10.72
CA VAL A 194 -20.40 14.16 -10.77
C VAL A 194 -19.50 12.99 -11.17
N MET A 195 -19.75 11.77 -10.68
CA MET A 195 -19.04 10.57 -11.12
C MET A 195 -19.17 10.35 -12.64
N LEU A 196 -20.36 10.56 -13.21
CA LEU A 196 -20.59 10.45 -14.65
C LEU A 196 -19.81 11.52 -15.44
N TYR A 197 -19.73 12.76 -14.93
CA TYR A 197 -18.95 13.82 -15.58
C TYR A 197 -17.45 13.53 -15.60
N ILE A 198 -16.90 12.94 -14.54
CA ILE A 198 -15.47 12.60 -14.48
C ILE A 198 -15.12 11.27 -15.16
N LEU A 199 -16.11 10.44 -15.51
CA LEU A 199 -15.88 9.11 -16.09
C LEU A 199 -15.08 9.18 -17.40
N LEU A 200 -15.44 10.07 -18.33
CA LEU A 200 -14.73 10.20 -19.60
C LEU A 200 -13.26 10.64 -19.37
N PRO A 201 -12.98 11.71 -18.59
CA PRO A 201 -11.61 12.02 -18.17
C PRO A 201 -10.86 10.86 -17.51
N LEU A 202 -11.53 10.08 -16.64
CA LEU A 202 -10.93 8.92 -15.97
C LEU A 202 -10.55 7.81 -16.96
N VAL A 203 -11.35 7.56 -18.00
CA VAL A 203 -11.00 6.62 -19.07
C VAL A 203 -9.79 7.12 -19.84
N LEU A 204 -9.78 8.41 -20.21
CA LEU A 204 -8.69 9.01 -21.00
C LEU A 204 -7.34 8.99 -20.26
N ILE A 205 -7.30 9.29 -18.96
CA ILE A 205 -6.04 9.20 -18.19
C ILE A 205 -5.53 7.76 -18.08
N ASN A 206 -6.43 6.77 -18.01
CA ASN A 206 -6.08 5.35 -17.94
C ASN A 206 -5.63 4.75 -19.26
N TRP A 207 -5.87 5.44 -20.38
CA TRP A 207 -5.32 5.08 -21.68
C TRP A 207 -3.83 5.39 -21.80
N VAL A 208 -3.24 6.12 -20.85
CA VAL A 208 -1.79 6.31 -20.81
C VAL A 208 -1.09 5.00 -20.46
N ARG A 209 -0.39 4.43 -21.46
CA ARG A 209 0.25 3.12 -21.36
C ARG A 209 1.65 3.15 -20.76
N ASP A 210 2.32 4.29 -20.79
CA ASP A 210 3.66 4.44 -20.24
C ASP A 210 3.62 5.38 -19.05
N LEU A 211 4.02 4.87 -17.87
CA LEU A 211 4.11 5.65 -16.63
C LEU A 211 4.98 6.91 -16.78
N LYS A 212 5.94 6.91 -17.72
CA LYS A 212 6.79 8.05 -18.05
C LYS A 212 5.98 9.31 -18.40
N TYR A 213 4.83 9.15 -19.09
CA TYR A 213 3.98 10.29 -19.43
C TYR A 213 3.13 10.78 -18.24
N LEU A 214 2.81 9.89 -17.28
CA LEU A 214 2.13 10.27 -16.03
C LEU A 214 3.09 10.90 -15.00
N ALA A 215 4.38 10.58 -15.06
CA ALA A 215 5.39 11.04 -14.10
C ALA A 215 5.42 12.57 -13.85
N PRO A 216 5.41 13.47 -14.85
CA PRO A 216 5.42 14.92 -14.58
C PRO A 216 4.12 15.40 -13.91
N PHE A 217 2.96 14.89 -14.33
CA PHE A 217 1.67 15.18 -13.68
C PHE A 217 1.65 14.67 -12.24
N SER A 218 2.24 13.51 -12.02
CA SER A 218 2.40 12.88 -10.71
C SER A 218 3.26 13.73 -9.75
N ALA A 219 4.29 14.40 -10.28
CA ALA A 219 5.14 15.30 -9.50
C ALA A 219 4.38 16.60 -9.13
N ILE A 220 3.61 17.15 -10.05
CA ILE A 220 2.74 18.31 -9.77
C ILE A 220 1.68 17.92 -8.73
N ALA A 221 1.01 16.79 -8.92
CA ALA A 221 0.01 16.28 -7.99
C ALA A 221 0.59 16.12 -6.57
N ASN A 222 1.83 15.64 -6.43
CA ASN A 222 2.50 15.57 -5.14
C ASN A 222 2.67 16.93 -4.48
N ALA A 223 3.17 17.91 -5.22
CA ALA A 223 3.37 19.26 -4.69
C ALA A 223 2.04 19.87 -4.24
N VAL A 224 0.99 19.68 -5.06
CA VAL A 224 -0.38 20.09 -4.75
C VAL A 224 -0.89 19.40 -3.48
N THR A 225 -0.67 18.10 -3.31
CA THR A 225 -1.05 17.36 -2.10
C THR A 225 -0.36 17.92 -0.86
N ILE A 226 0.95 18.19 -0.92
CA ILE A 226 1.70 18.76 0.21
C ILE A 226 1.14 20.13 0.61
N VAL A 227 0.91 21.02 -0.36
CA VAL A 227 0.32 22.34 -0.13
C VAL A 227 -1.08 22.21 0.48
N SER A 228 -1.88 21.30 -0.06
CA SER A 228 -3.25 21.05 0.41
C SER A 228 -3.28 20.55 1.86
N PHE A 229 -2.38 19.64 2.24
CA PHE A 229 -2.25 19.22 3.64
C PHE A 229 -1.85 20.38 4.55
N GLY A 230 -0.94 21.25 4.13
CA GLY A 230 -0.58 22.45 4.89
C GLY A 230 -1.78 23.34 5.18
N ILE A 231 -2.67 23.52 4.19
CA ILE A 231 -3.89 24.32 4.36
C ILE A 231 -4.93 23.60 5.22
N ILE A 232 -5.07 22.27 5.09
CA ILE A 232 -5.95 21.50 5.99
C ILE A 232 -5.48 21.63 7.45
N LEU A 233 -4.18 21.51 7.70
CA LEU A 233 -3.62 21.71 9.03
C LEU A 233 -3.89 23.14 9.55
N TYR A 234 -3.81 24.15 8.68
CA TYR A 234 -4.21 25.51 9.03
C TYR A 234 -5.67 25.56 9.54
N TYR A 235 -6.62 24.92 8.83
CA TYR A 235 -8.01 24.88 9.27
C TYR A 235 -8.22 24.11 10.57
N ILE A 236 -7.49 23.01 10.78
CA ILE A 236 -7.55 22.22 12.02
C ILE A 236 -7.07 23.02 13.23
N PHE A 237 -5.98 23.80 13.08
CA PHE A 237 -5.35 24.51 14.19
C PHE A 237 -5.76 25.97 14.34
N ARG A 238 -6.65 26.48 13.48
CA ARG A 238 -7.12 27.87 13.55
C ARG A 238 -7.95 28.12 14.81
N GLU A 239 -8.75 27.15 15.22
CA GLU A 239 -9.48 27.17 16.48
C GLU A 239 -8.76 26.29 17.50
N THR A 240 -8.88 26.63 18.78
CA THR A 240 -8.23 25.86 19.84
C THR A 240 -8.93 24.50 19.98
N PRO A 241 -8.24 23.37 19.75
CA PRO A 241 -8.85 22.06 19.88
C PRO A 241 -9.33 21.84 21.32
N THR A 242 -10.58 21.41 21.49
CA THR A 242 -11.18 21.13 22.79
C THR A 242 -11.40 19.63 23.01
N LEU A 243 -11.21 19.19 24.25
CA LEU A 243 -11.55 17.84 24.70
C LEU A 243 -13.02 17.72 25.12
N GLU A 244 -13.71 18.85 25.26
CA GLU A 244 -15.10 18.88 25.73
C GLU A 244 -16.02 18.17 24.72
N GLY A 245 -16.81 17.22 25.22
CA GLY A 245 -17.71 16.42 24.39
C GLY A 245 -17.01 15.36 23.51
N LYS A 246 -15.70 15.14 23.63
CA LYS A 246 -14.95 14.12 22.89
C LYS A 246 -14.70 12.89 23.75
N LEU A 247 -14.86 11.70 23.18
CA LEU A 247 -14.75 10.45 23.93
C LEU A 247 -13.31 9.90 23.90
N PRO A 248 -12.73 9.50 25.05
CA PRO A 248 -11.40 8.89 25.08
C PRO A 248 -11.39 7.52 24.40
N ALA A 249 -12.47 6.75 24.58
CA ALA A 249 -12.70 5.47 23.93
C ALA A 249 -14.11 5.46 23.32
N GLY A 250 -14.20 5.07 22.07
CA GLY A 250 -15.43 4.88 21.31
C GLY A 250 -16.08 3.53 21.59
N LYS A 251 -17.11 3.19 20.80
CA LYS A 251 -17.82 1.92 20.93
C LYS A 251 -16.99 0.79 20.35
N LEU A 252 -16.89 -0.34 21.08
CA LEU A 252 -16.12 -1.51 20.66
C LEU A 252 -16.57 -2.05 19.28
N GLY A 253 -17.86 -1.96 18.95
CA GLY A 253 -18.40 -2.37 17.65
C GLY A 253 -17.86 -1.58 16.45
N ASN A 254 -17.33 -0.36 16.66
CA ASN A 254 -16.78 0.47 15.60
C ASN A 254 -15.25 0.33 15.48
N PHE A 255 -14.59 -0.39 16.39
CA PHE A 255 -13.14 -0.57 16.35
C PHE A 255 -12.67 -1.30 15.08
N PRO A 256 -13.40 -2.29 14.54
CA PRO A 256 -13.05 -2.89 13.25
C PRO A 256 -13.04 -1.87 12.10
N LEU A 257 -13.96 -0.90 12.11
CA LEU A 257 -13.98 0.17 11.10
C LEU A 257 -12.71 1.04 11.19
N PHE A 258 -12.36 1.46 12.41
CA PHE A 258 -11.10 2.17 12.71
C PHE A 258 -9.89 1.36 12.25
N PHE A 259 -9.81 0.08 12.62
CA PHE A 259 -8.70 -0.81 12.26
C PHE A 259 -8.52 -0.90 10.74
N GLY A 260 -9.60 -1.11 9.98
CA GLY A 260 -9.57 -1.14 8.52
C GLY A 260 -9.07 0.16 7.92
N THR A 261 -9.57 1.31 8.40
CA THR A 261 -9.13 2.63 7.91
C THR A 261 -7.65 2.90 8.22
N VAL A 262 -7.18 2.53 9.42
CA VAL A 262 -5.77 2.72 9.79
C VAL A 262 -4.85 1.84 8.95
N LEU A 263 -5.22 0.58 8.70
CA LEU A 263 -4.46 -0.28 7.79
C LEU A 263 -4.44 0.29 6.37
N PHE A 264 -5.61 0.70 5.84
CA PHE A 264 -5.69 1.33 4.52
C PHE A 264 -4.80 2.56 4.40
N ALA A 265 -4.77 3.39 5.44
CA ALA A 265 -3.94 4.57 5.42
C ALA A 265 -2.45 4.21 5.48
N LEU A 266 -2.03 3.37 6.42
CA LEU A 266 -0.61 3.16 6.74
C LEU A 266 0.13 2.23 5.77
N GLU A 267 -0.59 1.36 5.08
CA GLU A 267 0.02 0.23 4.37
C GLU A 267 0.19 0.52 2.87
N ALA A 268 1.45 0.61 2.43
CA ALA A 268 1.81 0.75 1.01
C ALA A 268 2.52 -0.51 0.46
N ILE A 269 2.12 -1.71 0.90
CA ILE A 269 2.86 -2.96 0.66
C ILE A 269 3.20 -3.23 -0.82
N GLY A 270 2.32 -2.82 -1.74
CA GLY A 270 2.50 -3.01 -3.18
C GLY A 270 3.70 -2.27 -3.79
N VAL A 271 4.20 -1.20 -3.15
CA VAL A 271 5.32 -0.40 -3.67
C VAL A 271 6.62 -0.60 -2.90
N ILE A 272 6.60 -1.28 -1.75
CA ILE A 272 7.76 -1.38 -0.86
C ILE A 272 8.90 -2.18 -1.49
N LEU A 273 8.63 -3.41 -1.96
CA LEU A 273 9.64 -4.25 -2.60
C LEU A 273 10.14 -3.66 -3.93
N PRO A 274 9.27 -3.18 -4.84
CA PRO A 274 9.73 -2.46 -6.04
C PRO A 274 10.63 -1.27 -5.71
N LEU A 275 10.29 -0.46 -4.70
CA LEU A 275 11.12 0.67 -4.30
C LEU A 275 12.48 0.23 -3.79
N GLU A 276 12.55 -0.80 -2.93
CA GLU A 276 13.81 -1.36 -2.45
C GLU A 276 14.68 -1.91 -3.59
N ASN A 277 14.05 -2.54 -4.58
CA ASN A 277 14.72 -3.09 -5.76
C ASN A 277 15.36 -2.01 -6.65
N GLU A 278 14.75 -0.83 -6.74
CA GLU A 278 15.21 0.28 -7.59
C GLU A 278 16.20 1.23 -6.87
N MET A 279 16.56 0.98 -5.61
CA MET A 279 17.46 1.86 -4.87
C MET A 279 18.91 1.77 -5.31
N LYS A 280 19.59 2.91 -5.35
CA LYS A 280 21.07 2.96 -5.47
C LYS A 280 21.78 2.27 -4.31
N THR A 281 21.23 2.34 -3.10
CA THR A 281 21.83 1.78 -1.89
C THR A 281 20.80 0.95 -1.11
N PRO A 282 20.45 -0.27 -1.57
CA PRO A 282 19.39 -1.08 -0.96
C PRO A 282 19.70 -1.49 0.50
N LYS A 283 20.98 -1.69 0.85
CA LYS A 283 21.45 -1.91 2.24
C LYS A 283 21.02 -0.80 3.21
N ALA A 284 20.82 0.44 2.72
CA ALA A 284 20.37 1.57 3.54
C ALA A 284 18.85 1.62 3.76
N PHE A 285 18.06 0.75 3.12
CA PHE A 285 16.60 0.72 3.24
C PHE A 285 16.14 0.26 4.63
N VAL A 286 16.70 -0.85 5.10
CA VAL A 286 16.26 -1.62 6.29
C VAL A 286 17.01 -1.24 7.58
N GLY A 287 18.08 -0.44 7.48
CA GLY A 287 18.90 -0.06 8.65
C GLY A 287 18.08 0.57 9.80
N LYS A 288 18.65 0.63 11.02
CA LYS A 288 17.96 1.19 12.21
C LYS A 288 17.37 2.58 11.96
N PHE A 289 18.14 3.46 11.30
CA PHE A 289 17.69 4.77 10.79
C PHE A 289 17.58 4.77 9.25
N GLY A 290 17.28 3.60 8.68
CA GLY A 290 17.15 3.38 7.25
C GLY A 290 15.95 4.11 6.67
N VAL A 291 15.87 4.12 5.35
CA VAL A 291 14.84 4.84 4.59
C VAL A 291 13.43 4.43 5.02
N LEU A 292 13.20 3.12 5.20
CA LEU A 292 11.91 2.58 5.62
C LEU A 292 11.48 3.11 6.99
N ASN A 293 12.33 3.00 8.02
CA ASN A 293 11.99 3.43 9.37
C ASN A 293 11.71 4.94 9.45
N ARG A 294 12.51 5.75 8.75
CA ARG A 294 12.27 7.20 8.69
C ARG A 294 10.93 7.51 8.04
N ALA A 295 10.60 6.85 6.93
CA ALA A 295 9.31 7.03 6.26
C ALA A 295 8.14 6.61 7.17
N MET A 296 8.19 5.41 7.75
CA MET A 296 7.10 4.89 8.60
C MET A 296 6.89 5.73 9.86
N ILE A 297 7.96 6.19 10.53
CA ILE A 297 7.84 7.10 11.69
C ILE A 297 7.18 8.41 11.27
N SER A 298 7.60 9.01 10.15
CA SER A 298 6.98 10.24 9.64
C SER A 298 5.51 10.05 9.29
N ILE A 299 5.13 8.92 8.68
CA ILE A 299 3.75 8.58 8.34
C ILE A 299 2.90 8.44 9.61
N ILE A 300 3.38 7.68 10.60
CA ILE A 300 2.65 7.46 11.87
C ILE A 300 2.43 8.79 12.60
N ILE A 301 3.45 9.64 12.71
CA ILE A 301 3.33 10.97 13.35
C ILE A 301 2.28 11.81 12.63
N LEU A 302 2.34 11.86 11.30
CA LEU A 302 1.42 12.66 10.51
C LEU A 302 -0.02 12.15 10.63
N TYR A 303 -0.23 10.84 10.69
CA TYR A 303 -1.56 10.25 10.77
C TYR A 303 -2.18 10.34 12.15
N VAL A 304 -1.37 10.15 13.19
CA VAL A 304 -1.78 10.44 14.56
C VAL A 304 -2.14 11.91 14.68
N GLY A 305 -1.32 12.81 14.15
CA GLY A 305 -1.60 14.25 14.15
C GLY A 305 -2.92 14.58 13.44
N MET A 306 -3.08 14.13 12.19
CA MET A 306 -4.30 14.36 11.42
C MET A 306 -5.53 13.75 12.08
N GLY A 307 -5.45 12.50 12.54
CA GLY A 307 -6.56 11.81 13.20
C GLY A 307 -6.94 12.44 14.53
N LEU A 308 -5.97 12.70 15.40
CA LEU A 308 -6.19 13.29 16.72
C LEU A 308 -6.74 14.71 16.60
N PHE A 309 -6.01 15.61 15.96
CA PHE A 309 -6.42 17.03 15.92
C PHE A 309 -7.65 17.24 15.04
N GLY A 310 -7.81 16.48 13.96
CA GLY A 310 -9.04 16.49 13.16
C GLY A 310 -10.25 16.03 13.97
N TYR A 311 -10.12 14.98 14.79
CA TYR A 311 -11.22 14.53 15.67
C TYR A 311 -11.48 15.50 16.82
N LEU A 312 -10.46 16.13 17.40
CA LEU A 312 -10.66 17.16 18.42
C LEU A 312 -11.41 18.39 17.87
N GLN A 313 -11.17 18.75 16.60
CA GLN A 313 -11.91 19.82 15.95
C GLN A 313 -13.35 19.38 15.63
N TYR A 314 -13.54 18.33 14.83
CA TYR A 314 -14.86 17.99 14.27
C TYR A 314 -15.67 16.98 15.09
N GLY A 315 -15.04 16.23 16.00
CA GLY A 315 -15.69 15.20 16.82
C GLY A 315 -16.42 14.15 15.99
N ASN A 316 -17.62 13.77 16.44
CA ASN A 316 -18.47 12.80 15.74
C ASN A 316 -19.06 13.35 14.43
N ALA A 317 -18.88 14.64 14.13
CA ALA A 317 -19.27 15.25 12.85
C ALA A 317 -18.16 15.18 11.80
N ALA A 318 -17.01 14.55 12.11
CA ALA A 318 -15.98 14.26 11.12
C ALA A 318 -16.59 13.41 9.99
N ALA A 319 -16.58 13.94 8.76
CA ALA A 319 -17.06 13.24 7.59
C ALA A 319 -16.03 12.19 7.14
N GLY A 320 -16.41 11.30 6.22
CA GLY A 320 -15.53 10.24 5.70
C GLY A 320 -14.19 10.75 5.16
N SER A 321 -14.13 12.01 4.73
CA SER A 321 -12.91 12.78 4.50
C SER A 321 -13.00 14.14 5.20
N ILE A 322 -11.91 14.55 5.87
CA ILE A 322 -11.79 15.87 6.50
C ILE A 322 -11.99 17.03 5.52
N THR A 323 -11.73 16.81 4.23
CA THR A 323 -11.95 17.83 3.21
C THR A 323 -13.42 18.26 3.16
N LEU A 324 -14.37 17.37 3.46
CA LEU A 324 -15.80 17.66 3.46
C LEU A 324 -16.25 18.41 4.73
N ASN A 325 -15.37 18.58 5.71
CA ASN A 325 -15.62 19.38 6.91
C ASN A 325 -15.15 20.84 6.77
N LEU A 326 -14.48 21.19 5.66
CA LEU A 326 -13.97 22.54 5.45
C LEU A 326 -15.10 23.54 5.12
N PRO A 327 -14.98 24.81 5.52
CA PRO A 327 -16.03 25.82 5.38
C PRO A 327 -16.11 26.42 3.96
N SER A 328 -16.32 25.59 2.93
CA SER A 328 -16.32 26.00 1.51
C SER A 328 -17.48 26.92 1.10
N GLN A 329 -18.52 27.03 1.94
CA GLN A 329 -19.62 28.00 1.75
C GLN A 329 -19.14 29.44 1.96
N THR A 330 -18.26 29.65 2.94
CA THR A 330 -17.84 30.99 3.37
C THR A 330 -16.44 31.35 2.87
N GLU A 331 -15.56 30.36 2.70
CA GLU A 331 -14.14 30.60 2.40
C GLU A 331 -13.69 29.96 1.08
N ILE A 332 -13.20 30.80 0.17
CA ILE A 332 -12.69 30.37 -1.15
C ILE A 332 -11.48 29.42 -0.99
N LEU A 333 -10.64 29.64 0.02
CA LEU A 333 -9.45 28.83 0.26
C LEU A 333 -9.81 27.34 0.50
N ALA A 334 -10.90 27.07 1.24
CA ALA A 334 -11.41 25.72 1.45
C ALA A 334 -11.83 25.05 0.12
N SER A 335 -12.60 25.77 -0.71
CA SER A 335 -13.02 25.29 -2.05
C SER A 335 -11.83 25.01 -2.96
N VAL A 336 -10.82 25.88 -2.94
CA VAL A 336 -9.59 25.72 -3.74
C VAL A 336 -8.86 24.44 -3.33
N VAL A 337 -8.70 24.19 -2.03
CA VAL A 337 -8.04 22.97 -1.52
C VAL A 337 -8.79 21.70 -1.92
N GLN A 338 -10.12 21.70 -1.85
CA GLN A 338 -10.92 20.56 -2.29
C GLN A 338 -10.72 20.26 -3.78
N CYS A 339 -10.75 21.28 -4.64
CA CYS A 339 -10.47 21.13 -6.07
C CYS A 339 -9.04 20.66 -6.35
N LEU A 340 -8.05 21.21 -5.62
CA LEU A 340 -6.65 20.82 -5.74
C LEU A 340 -6.42 19.36 -5.33
N LEU A 341 -7.03 18.90 -4.24
CA LEU A 341 -6.97 17.49 -3.81
C LEU A 341 -7.73 16.57 -4.75
N ALA A 342 -8.91 16.99 -5.24
CA ALA A 342 -9.65 16.23 -6.24
C ALA A 342 -8.79 16.03 -7.50
N PHE A 343 -8.11 17.08 -7.97
CA PHE A 343 -7.16 16.99 -9.08
C PHE A 343 -5.98 16.05 -8.77
N ALA A 344 -5.34 16.20 -7.61
CA ALA A 344 -4.19 15.37 -7.24
C ALA A 344 -4.55 13.88 -7.10
N ILE A 345 -5.70 13.56 -6.52
CA ILE A 345 -6.20 12.19 -6.40
C ILE A 345 -6.67 11.66 -7.76
N PHE A 346 -7.24 12.49 -8.63
CA PHE A 346 -7.56 12.11 -10.01
C PHE A 346 -6.32 11.65 -10.79
N ILE A 347 -5.19 12.36 -10.68
CA ILE A 347 -3.92 11.93 -11.27
C ILE A 347 -3.42 10.63 -10.60
N THR A 348 -3.54 10.55 -9.28
CA THR A 348 -3.16 9.35 -8.51
C THR A 348 -3.97 8.13 -8.92
N HIS A 349 -5.24 8.29 -9.29
CA HIS A 349 -6.08 7.21 -9.81
C HIS A 349 -5.50 6.57 -11.08
N GLY A 350 -4.97 7.35 -12.02
CA GLY A 350 -4.32 6.81 -13.21
C GLY A 350 -3.09 5.93 -12.88
N LEU A 351 -2.30 6.34 -11.89
CA LEU A 351 -1.13 5.58 -11.42
C LEU A 351 -1.51 4.31 -10.67
N ALA A 352 -2.54 4.40 -9.83
CA ALA A 352 -3.05 3.30 -9.04
C ALA A 352 -3.64 2.23 -9.97
N CYS A 353 -4.49 2.63 -10.91
CA CYS A 353 -5.09 1.73 -11.89
C CYS A 353 -4.04 1.11 -12.82
N TYR A 354 -2.95 1.82 -13.14
CA TYR A 354 -1.83 1.26 -13.91
C TYR A 354 -1.32 -0.04 -13.29
N VAL A 355 -1.17 -0.12 -11.96
CA VAL A 355 -0.71 -1.34 -11.27
C VAL A 355 -1.72 -2.49 -11.44
N ALA A 356 -3.03 -2.22 -11.36
CA ALA A 356 -4.04 -3.24 -11.61
C ALA A 356 -4.01 -3.72 -13.06
N ILE A 357 -3.87 -2.79 -14.01
CA ILE A 357 -3.76 -3.09 -15.44
C ILE A 357 -2.50 -3.90 -15.69
N ASP A 358 -1.37 -3.54 -15.10
CA ASP A 358 -0.09 -4.22 -15.25
C ASP A 358 -0.18 -5.67 -14.77
N ILE A 359 -0.71 -5.90 -13.56
CA ILE A 359 -0.95 -7.26 -13.05
C ILE A 359 -1.87 -8.04 -13.99
N LEU A 360 -3.02 -7.48 -14.39
CA LEU A 360 -4.00 -8.21 -15.18
C LEU A 360 -3.53 -8.48 -16.62
N TRP A 361 -2.83 -7.50 -17.21
CA TRP A 361 -2.32 -7.57 -18.57
C TRP A 361 -1.05 -8.41 -18.66
N ASN A 362 -0.02 -8.10 -17.88
CA ASN A 362 1.29 -8.73 -18.05
C ASN A 362 1.36 -10.14 -17.43
N GLU A 363 0.61 -10.42 -16.36
CA GLU A 363 0.64 -11.76 -15.73
C GLU A 363 -0.40 -12.73 -16.31
N TYR A 364 -1.57 -12.24 -16.75
CA TYR A 364 -2.70 -13.11 -17.10
C TYR A 364 -3.16 -13.04 -18.56
N ILE A 365 -3.50 -11.84 -19.06
CA ILE A 365 -4.19 -11.70 -20.35
C ILE A 365 -3.22 -11.56 -21.52
N GLY A 366 -2.25 -10.65 -21.40
CA GLY A 366 -1.30 -10.30 -22.46
C GLY A 366 -0.42 -11.46 -22.90
N VAL A 367 -0.05 -12.36 -21.98
CA VAL A 367 0.69 -13.60 -22.30
C VAL A 367 -0.12 -14.52 -23.21
N ARG A 368 -1.45 -14.58 -23.04
CA ARG A 368 -2.34 -15.39 -23.88
C ARG A 368 -2.60 -14.76 -25.25
N LEU A 369 -2.40 -13.44 -25.38
CA LEU A 369 -2.63 -12.67 -26.60
C LEU A 369 -1.34 -12.33 -27.36
N LEU A 370 -0.19 -12.95 -27.02
CA LEU A 370 1.11 -12.69 -27.66
C LEU A 370 1.05 -12.81 -29.20
N ASN A 371 0.28 -13.76 -29.72
CA ASN A 371 0.16 -14.03 -31.17
C ASN A 371 -0.99 -13.29 -31.85
N SER A 372 -1.74 -12.44 -31.15
CA SER A 372 -2.90 -11.73 -31.71
C SER A 372 -2.50 -10.41 -32.36
N SER A 373 -2.93 -10.20 -33.61
CA SER A 373 -2.77 -8.92 -34.32
C SER A 373 -3.48 -7.75 -33.61
N HIS A 374 -4.50 -8.05 -32.79
CA HIS A 374 -5.30 -7.05 -32.08
C HIS A 374 -4.88 -6.85 -30.61
N ARG A 375 -3.66 -7.26 -30.23
CA ARG A 375 -3.17 -7.13 -28.85
C ARG A 375 -3.34 -5.72 -28.28
N LEU A 376 -3.04 -4.68 -29.06
CA LEU A 376 -3.19 -3.30 -28.61
C LEU A 376 -4.66 -2.92 -28.32
N PHE A 377 -5.58 -3.37 -29.18
CA PHE A 377 -7.01 -3.12 -29.00
C PHE A 377 -7.52 -3.76 -27.70
N TRP A 378 -7.15 -5.01 -27.44
CA TRP A 378 -7.53 -5.71 -26.22
C TRP A 378 -6.97 -5.07 -24.94
N GLU A 379 -5.78 -4.45 -25.02
CA GLU A 379 -5.22 -3.70 -23.90
C GLU A 379 -6.10 -2.48 -23.55
N TYR A 380 -6.50 -1.69 -24.56
CA TYR A 380 -7.39 -0.54 -24.34
C TYR A 380 -8.79 -0.95 -23.87
N VAL A 381 -9.31 -2.07 -24.37
CA VAL A 381 -10.57 -2.65 -23.89
C VAL A 381 -10.44 -3.02 -22.41
N LEU A 382 -9.34 -3.68 -22.01
CA LEU A 382 -9.11 -4.04 -20.61
C LEU A 382 -9.02 -2.81 -19.70
N ARG A 383 -8.22 -1.81 -20.10
CA ARG A 383 -8.07 -0.54 -19.38
C ARG A 383 -9.42 0.15 -19.16
N THR A 384 -10.23 0.21 -20.21
CA THR A 384 -11.57 0.82 -20.16
C THR A 384 -12.51 0.00 -19.27
N LEU A 385 -12.48 -1.33 -19.38
CA LEU A 385 -13.30 -2.23 -18.57
C LEU A 385 -13.01 -2.10 -17.08
N ILE A 386 -11.73 -2.03 -16.69
CA ILE A 386 -11.35 -1.85 -15.28
C ILE A 386 -11.94 -0.54 -14.74
N VAL A 387 -11.82 0.56 -15.48
CA VAL A 387 -12.40 1.87 -15.08
C VAL A 387 -13.93 1.81 -14.98
N LEU A 388 -14.60 1.10 -15.89
CA LEU A 388 -16.05 0.93 -15.84
C LEU A 388 -16.48 0.06 -14.64
N VAL A 389 -15.72 -0.96 -14.30
CA VAL A 389 -15.97 -1.81 -13.13
C VAL A 389 -15.76 -1.03 -11.84
N THR A 390 -14.66 -0.28 -11.71
CA THR A 390 -14.40 0.54 -10.51
C THR A 390 -15.46 1.64 -10.37
N PHE A 391 -15.84 2.30 -11.47
CA PHE A 391 -16.95 3.24 -11.50
C PHE A 391 -18.27 2.59 -11.07
N GLY A 392 -18.62 1.42 -11.62
CA GLY A 392 -19.86 0.72 -11.28
C GLY A 392 -19.95 0.35 -9.80
N ILE A 393 -18.85 -0.14 -9.22
CA ILE A 393 -18.76 -0.44 -7.79
C ILE A 393 -18.89 0.85 -6.96
N ALA A 394 -18.16 1.91 -7.33
CA ALA A 394 -18.21 3.20 -6.64
C ALA A 394 -19.61 3.85 -6.68
N ALA A 395 -20.29 3.78 -7.82
CA ALA A 395 -21.63 4.34 -8.00
C ALA A 395 -22.72 3.53 -7.27
N ALA A 396 -22.51 2.22 -7.08
CA ALA A 396 -23.45 1.37 -6.35
C ALA A 396 -23.48 1.68 -4.84
N VAL A 397 -22.33 2.05 -4.27
CA VAL A 397 -22.17 2.31 -2.83
C VAL A 397 -21.27 3.53 -2.64
N PRO A 398 -21.75 4.78 -2.84
CA PRO A 398 -20.92 5.98 -2.72
C PRO A 398 -20.63 6.36 -1.25
N GLU A 399 -20.03 5.44 -0.49
CA GLU A 399 -19.70 5.59 0.93
C GLU A 399 -18.20 5.43 1.14
N LEU A 400 -17.50 6.56 1.20
CA LEU A 400 -16.05 6.62 1.17
C LEU A 400 -15.39 5.92 2.37
N ASP A 401 -15.89 6.16 3.59
CA ASP A 401 -15.34 5.62 4.83
C ASP A 401 -15.50 4.10 4.91
N LEU A 402 -16.66 3.58 4.51
CA LEU A 402 -16.94 2.15 4.48
C LEU A 402 -16.08 1.41 3.45
N PHE A 403 -15.85 2.00 2.26
CA PHE A 403 -14.93 1.42 1.28
C PHE A 403 -13.48 1.39 1.76
N ILE A 404 -13.00 2.51 2.31
CA ILE A 404 -11.64 2.60 2.87
C ILE A 404 -11.46 1.51 3.93
N SER A 405 -12.42 1.37 4.83
CA SER A 405 -12.34 0.35 5.87
C SER A 405 -12.43 -1.07 5.32
N LEU A 406 -13.32 -1.34 4.36
CA LEU A 406 -13.50 -2.65 3.72
C LEU A 406 -12.21 -3.14 3.07
N PHE A 407 -11.59 -2.35 2.19
CA PHE A 407 -10.39 -2.78 1.47
C PHE A 407 -9.15 -2.82 2.37
N GLY A 408 -9.07 -1.93 3.38
CA GLY A 408 -8.05 -2.00 4.42
C GLY A 408 -8.15 -3.28 5.25
N ALA A 409 -9.33 -3.59 5.77
CA ALA A 409 -9.57 -4.79 6.55
C ALA A 409 -9.38 -6.06 5.72
N LEU A 410 -9.98 -6.14 4.53
CA LEU A 410 -9.92 -7.34 3.68
C LEU A 410 -8.51 -7.61 3.16
N CYS A 411 -7.93 -6.64 2.45
CA CYS A 411 -6.73 -6.88 1.69
C CYS A 411 -5.45 -6.67 2.50
N LEU A 412 -5.39 -5.59 3.28
CA LEU A 412 -4.15 -5.20 3.96
C LEU A 412 -3.93 -5.97 5.26
N SER A 413 -4.96 -6.52 5.88
CA SER A 413 -4.77 -7.51 6.95
C SER A 413 -4.13 -8.80 6.42
N ALA A 414 -4.47 -9.22 5.19
CA ALA A 414 -3.84 -10.37 4.55
C ALA A 414 -2.43 -10.03 4.04
N LEU A 415 -2.31 -9.02 3.16
CA LEU A 415 -1.07 -8.65 2.48
C LEU A 415 -0.03 -7.99 3.40
N GLY A 416 -0.46 -7.14 4.33
CA GLY A 416 0.42 -6.36 5.19
C GLY A 416 0.81 -7.08 6.48
N LEU A 417 -0.07 -7.95 7.01
CA LEU A 417 0.16 -8.63 8.29
C LEU A 417 0.33 -10.15 8.16
N ALA A 418 -0.69 -10.86 7.64
CA ALA A 418 -0.70 -12.32 7.66
C ALA A 418 0.35 -12.94 6.72
N PHE A 419 0.45 -12.45 5.48
CA PHE A 419 1.36 -13.00 4.47
C PHE A 419 2.84 -12.82 4.83
N PRO A 420 3.33 -11.66 5.29
CA PRO A 420 4.72 -11.53 5.72
C PRO A 420 5.10 -12.49 6.85
N ALA A 421 4.22 -12.64 7.85
CA ALA A 421 4.42 -13.57 8.96
C ALA A 421 4.44 -15.03 8.49
N PHE A 422 3.58 -15.39 7.54
CA PHE A 422 3.55 -16.73 6.94
C PHE A 422 4.81 -17.01 6.10
N ILE A 423 5.22 -16.04 5.27
CA ILE A 423 6.43 -16.10 4.45
C ILE A 423 7.66 -16.31 5.32
N GLN A 424 7.83 -15.53 6.39
CA GLN A 424 8.96 -15.72 7.32
C GLN A 424 8.98 -17.11 7.92
N SER A 425 7.82 -17.61 8.34
CA SER A 425 7.70 -18.93 8.94
C SER A 425 8.14 -20.04 7.97
N CYS A 426 7.84 -19.90 6.68
CA CYS A 426 8.27 -20.84 5.65
C CYS A 426 9.78 -20.68 5.32
N THR A 427 10.25 -19.45 5.11
CA THR A 427 11.65 -19.16 4.74
C THR A 427 12.66 -19.67 5.77
N TYR A 428 12.35 -19.56 7.05
CA TYR A 428 13.27 -19.93 8.13
C TYR A 428 13.02 -21.32 8.72
N TRP A 429 12.03 -22.07 8.22
CA TRP A 429 11.57 -23.32 8.83
C TRP A 429 12.69 -24.34 9.13
N TYR A 430 13.62 -24.54 8.18
CA TYR A 430 14.72 -25.49 8.29
C TYR A 430 16.07 -24.86 8.67
N TYR A 431 16.13 -23.54 8.85
CA TYR A 431 17.39 -22.78 8.89
C TYR A 431 17.66 -22.09 10.22
N VAL A 432 16.80 -22.31 11.22
CA VAL A 432 16.96 -21.78 12.59
C VAL A 432 16.92 -22.93 13.59
N SER A 433 17.50 -22.70 14.77
CA SER A 433 17.46 -23.68 15.85
C SER A 433 16.02 -23.98 16.29
N ASP A 434 15.78 -25.15 16.87
CA ASP A 434 14.42 -25.57 17.28
C ASP A 434 13.76 -24.56 18.24
N SER A 435 14.52 -24.01 19.20
CA SER A 435 14.05 -23.00 20.14
C SER A 435 13.67 -21.69 19.45
N GLU A 436 14.48 -21.24 18.48
CA GLU A 436 14.20 -20.03 17.71
C GLU A 436 13.01 -20.21 16.77
N ARG A 437 12.88 -21.41 16.18
CA ARG A 437 11.74 -21.79 15.34
C ARG A 437 10.44 -21.70 16.13
N ILE A 438 10.39 -22.29 17.33
CA ILE A 438 9.19 -22.24 18.18
C ILE A 438 8.83 -20.79 18.53
N ARG A 439 9.81 -19.98 18.95
CA ARG A 439 9.59 -18.56 19.27
C ARG A 439 9.06 -17.79 18.05
N MET A 440 9.64 -18.03 16.88
CA MET A 440 9.22 -17.40 15.63
C MET A 440 7.79 -17.79 15.26
N ILE A 441 7.45 -19.09 15.31
CA ILE A 441 6.11 -19.58 14.99
C ILE A 441 5.07 -19.00 15.94
N ILE A 442 5.33 -18.94 17.25
CA ILE A 442 4.38 -18.36 18.22
C ILE A 442 4.12 -16.89 17.89
N LYS A 443 5.18 -16.11 17.69
CA LYS A 443 5.09 -14.68 17.32
C LYS A 443 4.31 -14.50 16.02
N ASN A 444 4.65 -15.27 14.98
CA ASN A 444 4.00 -15.17 13.67
C ASN A 444 2.55 -15.66 13.70
N ALA A 445 2.24 -16.69 14.50
CA ALA A 445 0.87 -17.15 14.72
C ALA A 445 0.00 -16.06 15.37
N ILE A 446 0.52 -15.31 16.35
CA ILE A 446 -0.19 -14.18 16.95
C ILE A 446 -0.51 -13.11 15.89
N VAL A 447 0.48 -12.77 15.05
CA VAL A 447 0.29 -11.78 13.98
C VAL A 447 -0.73 -12.25 12.94
N VAL A 448 -0.65 -13.52 12.52
CA VAL A 448 -1.60 -14.12 11.57
C VAL A 448 -3.01 -14.15 12.15
N VAL A 449 -3.18 -14.53 13.43
CA VAL A 449 -4.49 -14.53 14.09
C VAL A 449 -5.04 -13.11 14.19
N PHE A 450 -4.21 -12.14 14.57
CA PHE A 450 -4.62 -10.73 14.62
C PHE A 450 -5.05 -10.21 13.24
N GLY A 451 -4.28 -10.49 12.19
CA GLY A 451 -4.64 -10.16 10.80
C GLY A 451 -5.90 -10.88 10.32
N ALA A 452 -6.06 -12.16 10.62
CA ALA A 452 -7.26 -12.93 10.25
C ALA A 452 -8.52 -12.43 10.97
N LEU A 453 -8.42 -12.08 12.25
CA LEU A 453 -9.52 -11.46 12.99
C LEU A 453 -9.86 -10.09 12.41
N GLY A 454 -8.86 -9.25 12.14
CA GLY A 454 -9.04 -7.96 11.49
C GLY A 454 -9.71 -8.08 10.12
N LEU A 455 -9.31 -9.07 9.32
CA LEU A 455 -9.92 -9.39 8.03
C LEU A 455 -11.39 -9.78 8.20
N VAL A 456 -11.68 -10.79 9.00
CA VAL A 456 -13.04 -11.34 9.11
C VAL A 456 -13.98 -10.33 9.75
N VAL A 457 -13.61 -9.80 10.92
CA VAL A 457 -14.45 -8.87 11.68
C VAL A 457 -14.57 -7.53 10.95
N GLY A 458 -13.47 -6.97 10.45
CA GLY A 458 -13.48 -5.69 9.73
C GLY A 458 -14.27 -5.76 8.42
N THR A 459 -14.09 -6.83 7.64
CA THR A 459 -14.88 -7.05 6.41
C THR A 459 -16.36 -7.20 6.75
N TRP A 460 -16.68 -7.98 7.79
CA TRP A 460 -18.06 -8.16 8.24
C TRP A 460 -18.71 -6.84 8.64
N THR A 461 -18.07 -6.04 9.50
CA THR A 461 -18.61 -4.76 9.96
C THR A 461 -18.78 -3.75 8.84
N SER A 462 -17.84 -3.71 7.88
CA SER A 462 -17.94 -2.79 6.73
C SER A 462 -19.07 -3.20 5.79
N LEU A 463 -19.23 -4.51 5.52
CA LEU A 463 -20.34 -5.02 4.72
C LEU A 463 -21.69 -4.83 5.40
N GLU A 464 -21.79 -5.08 6.71
CA GLU A 464 -23.00 -4.81 7.49
C GLU A 464 -23.36 -3.33 7.49
N GLY A 465 -22.37 -2.44 7.62
CA GLY A 465 -22.55 -1.00 7.49
C GLY A 465 -23.11 -0.60 6.12
N ILE A 466 -22.58 -1.18 5.04
CA ILE A 466 -23.08 -0.98 3.69
C ILE A 466 -24.53 -1.49 3.59
N ILE A 467 -24.79 -2.74 3.94
CA ILE A 467 -26.13 -3.35 3.82
C ILE A 467 -27.17 -2.58 4.62
N THR A 468 -26.86 -2.18 5.85
CA THR A 468 -27.78 -1.43 6.71
C THR A 468 -28.14 -0.08 6.09
N LYS A 469 -27.15 0.63 5.53
CA LYS A 469 -27.35 1.94 4.92
C LYS A 469 -28.23 1.87 3.67
N PHE A 470 -28.11 0.82 2.87
CA PHE A 470 -28.92 0.64 1.65
C PHE A 470 -30.25 -0.08 1.88
N SER A 471 -30.37 -0.93 2.89
CA SER A 471 -31.62 -1.62 3.24
C SER A 471 -32.59 -0.69 4.01
N GLY A 472 -32.06 0.29 4.75
CA GLY A 472 -32.85 1.30 5.47
C GLY A 472 -33.66 2.25 4.58
N ASN A 473 -33.37 2.32 3.27
CA ASN A 473 -34.14 3.13 2.30
C ASN A 473 -35.48 2.49 1.89
N GLY A 474 -35.86 1.32 2.44
CA GLY A 474 -37.17 0.69 2.25
C GLY A 474 -38.30 1.22 3.15
N SER A 475 -38.00 2.10 4.12
CA SER A 475 -39.00 2.71 5.01
C SER A 475 -38.79 4.21 5.06
N HIS A 476 -39.71 4.97 4.45
CA HIS A 476 -39.79 6.43 4.56
C HIS A 476 -39.83 6.87 6.04
N GLY A 477 -38.66 7.14 6.61
CA GLY A 477 -38.46 8.03 7.74
C GLY A 477 -37.70 9.24 7.19
N GLN A 478 -38.26 10.43 7.34
CA GLN A 478 -37.69 11.68 6.85
C GLN A 478 -36.20 11.78 7.17
N VAL A 479 -35.39 11.82 6.12
CA VAL A 479 -34.02 12.29 6.19
C VAL A 479 -34.09 13.74 6.67
N MET A 480 -33.61 13.99 7.89
CA MET A 480 -33.18 15.34 8.27
C MET A 480 -31.99 15.69 7.37
N ASN A 481 -32.31 16.36 6.26
CA ASN A 481 -31.34 17.04 5.43
C ASN A 481 -30.55 18.01 6.32
N ALA A 482 -29.22 17.84 6.37
CA ALA A 482 -28.29 18.74 7.04
C ALA A 482 -28.13 20.10 6.29
N THR A 483 -29.23 20.68 5.81
CA THR A 483 -29.28 21.93 5.06
C THR A 483 -30.37 22.92 5.50
N GLN A 484 -30.97 22.74 6.68
CA GLN A 484 -31.77 23.81 7.28
C GLN A 484 -31.07 24.37 8.53
N ALA A 485 -30.63 25.63 8.42
CA ALA A 485 -30.32 26.46 9.58
C ALA A 485 -31.57 26.55 10.47
N PRO A 486 -31.43 26.73 11.80
CA PRO A 486 -32.59 26.86 12.66
C PRO A 486 -33.27 28.21 12.39
N ASP A 487 -34.43 28.17 11.75
CA ASP A 487 -35.30 29.33 11.64
C ASP A 487 -35.73 29.76 13.06
N SER A 488 -35.38 31.00 13.37
CA SER A 488 -35.78 31.71 14.59
C SER A 488 -37.22 32.17 14.46
N SER A 489 -38.18 31.27 14.65
CA SER A 489 -39.56 31.67 14.93
C SER A 489 -40.33 30.51 15.56
N ILE A 490 -41.31 30.86 16.40
CA ILE A 490 -42.26 29.98 17.11
C ILE A 490 -41.80 29.58 18.52
N PHE A 491 -41.96 30.51 19.47
CA PHE A 491 -42.81 30.28 20.65
C PHE A 491 -43.21 31.64 21.23
N ASN A 492 -44.24 32.24 20.62
CA ASN A 492 -45.04 33.29 21.22
C ASN A 492 -46.39 32.62 21.54
N VAL A 493 -46.63 32.25 22.80
CA VAL A 493 -47.95 31.85 23.28
C VAL A 493 -48.24 32.59 24.58
N THR A 494 -48.94 33.71 24.43
CA THR A 494 -49.72 34.40 25.46
C THR A 494 -51.21 34.11 25.23
N SER A 495 -51.91 33.61 26.26
CA SER A 495 -53.33 33.91 26.64
C SER A 495 -53.79 32.86 27.68
N LEU A 496 -53.96 33.23 28.96
CA LEU A 496 -55.22 33.70 29.59
C LEU A 496 -56.29 32.60 29.68
N MET A 497 -56.40 31.91 30.84
CA MET A 497 -57.43 32.10 31.91
C MET A 497 -58.79 31.44 31.58
N PRO A 498 -59.62 31.02 32.57
CA PRO A 498 -59.83 31.58 33.91
C PRO A 498 -59.28 30.76 35.09
#